data_AF-A0A3P9PU58-F1
#
_entry.id   AF-A0A3P9PU58-F1
#
_cell.length_a   1.000
_cell.length_b   1.000
_cell.length_c   1.000
_cell.angle_alpha   90.00
_cell.angle_beta   90.00
_cell.angle_gamma   90.00
#
_symmetry.space_group_name_H-M   'P 1'
#
loop_
_entity.id
_entity.type
_entity.pdbx_description
1 polymer ?
#
loop_
_entity_poly.entity_id
_entity_poly.type
_entity_poly.pdbx_seq_one_letter_code
_entity_poly.pdbx_strand_id
1 'polypeptide(L)'
;HKKYIYFMNIECTLPSEIGRCRALLPRWYYDMVKKGCMPFNYGGCGGNANNFLTWFSCFRRCIFHCKSDVSEAGVAEPSAVCLSA
;
A
#
# COMPACT_ATOMS: atom_id res chain seq x y z
N HIS A 1 -22.19 -16.99 0.08
CA HIS A 1 -20.71 -17.03 0.15
C HIS A 1 -20.11 -15.95 -0.74
N LYS A 2 -19.94 -14.72 -0.25
CA LYS A 2 -19.14 -13.73 -0.99
C LYS A 2 -17.67 -14.14 -0.84
N LYS A 3 -17.10 -14.67 -1.92
CA LYS A 3 -15.69 -15.06 -2.00
C LYS A 3 -14.91 -13.74 -2.08
N TYR A 4 -14.46 -13.24 -0.93
CA TYR A 4 -13.54 -12.10 -0.89
C TYR A 4 -12.24 -12.52 -1.56
N ILE A 5 -12.12 -12.27 -2.87
CA ILE A 5 -10.85 -12.33 -3.56
C ILE A 5 -10.08 -11.12 -3.07
N TYR A 6 -9.31 -11.27 -1.98
CA TYR A 6 -8.42 -10.24 -1.49
C TYR A 6 -7.36 -9.99 -2.56
N PHE A 7 -7.55 -8.95 -3.36
CA PHE A 7 -6.52 -8.43 -4.27
C PHE A 7 -5.51 -7.65 -3.44
N MET A 8 -4.59 -8.38 -2.80
CA MET A 8 -3.46 -7.78 -2.10
C MET A 8 -2.41 -7.36 -3.14
N ASN A 9 -2.03 -6.07 -3.17
CA ASN A 9 -0.98 -5.62 -4.07
C ASN A 9 0.34 -6.32 -3.72
N ILE A 10 1.00 -6.94 -4.70
CA ILE A 10 2.21 -7.76 -4.48
C ILE A 10 3.29 -6.96 -3.74
N GLU A 11 3.45 -5.67 -4.07
CA GLU A 11 4.41 -4.80 -3.39
C GLU A 11 4.19 -4.73 -1.88
N CYS A 12 2.95 -4.78 -1.39
CA CYS A 12 2.63 -4.72 0.03
C CYS A 12 3.03 -6.01 0.76
N THR A 13 3.33 -7.09 0.04
CA THR A 13 3.81 -8.35 0.63
C THR A 13 5.34 -8.45 0.67
N LEU A 14 6.05 -7.53 0.03
CA LEU A 14 7.51 -7.51 0.01
C LEU A 14 8.06 -6.97 1.34
N PRO A 15 9.27 -7.35 1.76
CA PRO A 15 9.91 -6.77 2.93
C PRO A 15 10.36 -5.32 2.66
N SER A 16 10.60 -4.53 3.70
CA SER A 16 11.32 -3.25 3.54
C SER A 16 12.76 -3.50 3.09
N GLU A 17 13.26 -2.76 2.11
CA GLU A 17 14.66 -2.86 1.66
C GLU A 17 15.37 -1.51 1.69
N ILE A 18 16.45 -1.43 2.47
CA ILE A 18 17.32 -0.24 2.53
C ILE A 18 18.01 0.00 1.17
N GLY A 19 18.32 -1.07 0.43
CA GLY A 19 19.07 -0.97 -0.82
C GLY A 19 20.59 -0.88 -0.61
N ARG A 20 21.34 -0.62 -1.68
CA ARG A 20 22.83 -0.69 -1.69
C ARG A 20 23.52 0.64 -1.37
N CYS A 21 22.80 1.75 -1.51
CA CYS A 21 23.31 3.08 -1.20
C CYS A 21 23.16 3.39 0.31
N ARG A 22 23.79 4.47 0.78
CA ARG A 22 23.91 4.81 2.23
C ARG A 22 23.32 6.18 2.61
N ALA A 23 22.39 6.70 1.83
CA ALA A 23 21.62 7.87 2.24
C ALA A 23 20.65 7.51 3.37
N LEU A 24 20.21 8.51 4.13
CA LEU A 24 19.17 8.37 5.16
C LEU A 24 17.90 9.07 4.67
N LEU A 25 17.15 8.41 3.80
CA LEU A 25 15.90 8.94 3.26
C LEU A 25 14.71 8.35 4.01
N PRO A 26 13.97 9.13 4.81
CA PRO A 26 12.76 8.65 5.49
C PRO A 26 11.71 8.20 4.46
N ARG A 27 11.22 6.97 4.62
CA ARG A 27 10.22 6.35 3.76
C ARG A 27 9.24 5.52 4.60
N TRP A 28 8.20 5.04 3.96
CA TRP A 28 7.18 4.19 4.55
C TRP A 28 7.09 2.86 3.80
N TYR A 29 6.88 1.77 4.51
CA TYR A 29 6.61 0.45 3.94
C TYR A 29 5.42 -0.18 4.67
N TYR A 30 4.73 -1.12 4.04
CA TYR A 30 3.69 -1.89 4.70
C TYR A 30 4.30 -3.10 5.41
N ASP A 31 4.06 -3.19 6.72
CA ASP A 31 4.45 -4.30 7.57
C ASP A 31 3.29 -5.28 7.70
N MET A 32 3.43 -6.47 7.11
CA MET A 32 2.40 -7.52 7.11
C MET A 32 2.13 -8.09 8.51
N VAL A 33 3.12 -8.05 9.42
CA VAL A 33 2.99 -8.58 10.78
C VAL A 33 2.19 -7.60 11.64
N LYS A 34 2.54 -6.31 11.54
CA LYS A 34 1.84 -5.22 12.26
C LYS A 34 0.56 -4.78 11.55
N LYS A 35 0.34 -5.23 10.31
CA LYS A 35 -0.77 -4.83 9.44
C LYS A 35 -0.88 -3.30 9.31
N GLY A 36 0.25 -2.65 9.08
CA GLY A 36 0.32 -1.18 9.12
C GLY A 36 1.48 -0.61 8.32
N CYS A 37 1.33 0.66 7.92
CA CYS A 37 2.40 1.41 7.28
C CYS A 37 3.38 1.93 8.33
N MET A 38 4.62 1.47 8.26
CA MET A 38 5.69 1.75 9.23
C MET A 38 6.81 2.57 8.57
N PRO A 39 7.48 3.47 9.30
CA PRO A 39 8.61 4.22 8.77
C PRO A 39 9.88 3.35 8.69
N PHE A 40 10.73 3.63 7.70
CA PHE A 40 12.08 3.07 7.58
C PHE A 40 13.02 4.04 6.84
N ASN A 41 14.33 3.76 6.88
CA ASN A 41 15.33 4.55 6.15
C ASN A 41 15.72 3.85 4.85
N TYR A 42 15.45 4.50 3.72
CA TYR A 42 15.89 4.04 2.41
C TYR A 42 17.26 4.61 2.06
N GLY A 43 18.15 3.75 1.57
CA GLY A 43 19.52 4.06 1.20
C GLY A 43 19.67 4.94 -0.04
N GLY A 44 18.59 5.13 -0.81
CA GLY A 44 18.57 6.01 -1.99
C GLY A 44 18.77 5.33 -3.34
N CYS A 45 19.08 4.02 -3.37
CA CYS A 45 19.12 3.26 -4.62
C CYS A 45 18.85 1.76 -4.40
N GLY A 46 18.32 1.10 -5.44
CA GLY A 46 17.87 -0.30 -5.36
C GLY A 46 16.61 -0.43 -4.50
N GLY A 47 16.52 -1.52 -3.74
CA GLY A 47 15.32 -1.84 -2.96
C GLY A 47 14.21 -2.41 -3.81
N ASN A 48 12.98 -2.39 -3.29
CA ASN A 48 11.79 -2.91 -3.96
C ASN A 48 10.61 -1.91 -3.90
N ALA A 49 9.45 -2.33 -4.39
CA ALA A 49 8.26 -1.49 -4.52
C ALA A 49 7.53 -1.21 -3.19
N ASN A 50 7.86 -1.89 -2.09
CA ASN A 50 7.34 -1.57 -0.75
C ASN A 50 8.08 -0.37 -0.15
N ASN A 51 8.01 0.76 -0.85
CA ASN A 51 8.75 1.98 -0.51
C ASN A 51 7.95 3.19 -0.96
N PHE A 52 7.35 3.88 -0.01
CA PHE A 52 6.45 5.00 -0.21
C PHE A 52 7.02 6.27 0.42
N LEU A 53 6.79 7.41 -0.22
CA LEU A 53 7.28 8.70 0.28
C LEU A 53 6.51 9.17 1.52
N THR A 54 5.22 8.83 1.61
CA THR A 54 4.34 9.28 2.69
C THR A 54 3.53 8.11 3.26
N TRP A 55 3.14 8.23 4.53
CA TRP A 55 2.24 7.27 5.17
C TRP A 55 0.95 7.12 4.38
N PHE A 56 0.35 8.24 3.91
CA PHE A 56 -0.89 8.21 3.14
C PHE A 56 -0.75 7.44 1.83
N SER A 57 0.36 7.57 1.10
CA SER A 57 0.58 6.80 -0.12
C SER A 57 0.71 5.30 0.14
N CYS A 58 1.34 4.90 1.25
CA CYS A 58 1.40 3.50 1.69
C CYS A 58 0.00 3.01 2.09
N PHE A 59 -0.71 3.76 2.93
CA PHE A 59 -2.05 3.43 3.40
C PHE A 59 -3.01 3.25 2.23
N ARG A 60 -3.03 4.21 1.30
CA ARG A 60 -3.88 4.17 0.11
C ARG A 60 -3.61 2.94 -0.76
N ARG A 61 -2.37 2.46 -0.78
CA ARG A 61 -1.97 1.34 -1.64
C ARG A 61 -2.16 -0.02 -0.98
N CYS A 62 -1.89 -0.13 0.31
CA CYS A 62 -1.77 -1.42 1.00
C CYS A 62 -2.89 -1.73 1.99
N ILE A 63 -3.67 -0.72 2.41
CA ILE A 63 -4.70 -0.86 3.45
C ILE A 63 -6.05 -0.41 2.92
N PHE A 64 -6.06 0.69 2.17
CA PHE A 64 -7.27 1.31 1.69
C PHE A 64 -7.85 0.55 0.49
N HIS A 65 -9.06 0.03 0.67
CA HIS A 65 -9.83 -0.57 -0.39
C HIS A 65 -11.12 0.24 -0.60
N CYS A 66 -11.13 1.11 -1.61
CA CYS A 66 -12.41 1.60 -2.12
C CYS A 66 -13.10 0.44 -2.83
N LYS A 67 -14.18 -0.08 -2.26
CA LYS A 67 -15.09 -0.94 -3.01
C LYS A 67 -15.71 -0.09 -4.12
N SER A 68 -15.41 -0.42 -5.37
CA SER A 68 -16.36 -0.16 -6.43
C SER A 68 -17.38 -1.28 -6.35
N ASP A 69 -18.62 -0.95 -6.01
CA ASP A 69 -19.71 -1.88 -6.26
C ASP A 69 -19.77 -2.07 -7.78
N VAL A 70 -19.46 -3.28 -8.24
CA VAL A 70 -19.64 -3.65 -9.64
C VAL A 70 -21.14 -3.78 -9.88
N SER A 71 -21.78 -2.68 -10.26
CA SER A 71 -23.05 -2.69 -10.97
C SER A 71 -22.84 -2.07 -12.35
N GLU A 72 -22.53 -2.94 -13.32
CA GLU A 72 -22.77 -2.89 -14.78
C GLU A 72 -22.95 -1.57 -15.59
N ALA A 73 -22.66 -0.39 -15.09
CA ALA A 73 -22.73 0.85 -15.87
C ALA A 73 -21.59 1.79 -15.46
N GLY A 74 -20.67 2.04 -16.39
CA GLY A 74 -19.46 2.84 -16.18
C GLY A 74 -19.73 4.32 -15.87
N VAL A 75 -20.06 4.62 -14.61
CA VAL A 75 -20.07 5.99 -14.07
C VAL A 75 -19.30 6.00 -12.75
N ALA A 76 -18.26 6.81 -12.68
CA ALA A 76 -17.53 7.07 -11.44
C ALA A 76 -18.40 8.01 -10.57
N GLU A 77 -19.05 7.47 -9.54
CA GLU A 77 -19.76 8.25 -8.52
C GLU A 77 -18.74 8.92 -7.55
N PRO A 78 -18.96 10.17 -7.11
CA PRO A 78 -18.04 10.90 -6.22
C PRO A 78 -17.98 10.35 -4.78
N SER A 79 -18.84 9.39 -4.43
CA SER A 79 -19.00 8.88 -3.08
C SER A 79 -18.36 7.50 -2.89
N ALA A 80 -17.03 7.44 -2.97
CA ALA A 80 -16.32 6.25 -2.52
C ALA A 80 -16.50 6.11 -1.00
N VAL A 81 -17.27 5.12 -0.55
CA VAL A 81 -17.34 4.77 0.88
C VAL A 81 -16.01 4.10 1.24
N CYS A 82 -15.13 4.91 1.82
CA CYS A 82 -13.86 4.53 2.41
C CYS A 82 -14.08 3.52 3.54
N LEU A 83 -14.08 2.22 3.25
CA LEU A 83 -14.03 1.20 4.29
C LEU A 83 -12.58 0.98 4.71
N SER A 84 -12.26 1.28 5.96
CA SER A 84 -11.07 0.75 6.61
C SER A 84 -11.25 -0.76 6.79
N ALA A 85 -10.27 -1.55 6.33
CA ALA A 85 -10.21 -2.99 6.57
C ALA A 85 -9.92 -3.29 8.05
#